data_AF-A0A706C4S1-F1
#
_entry.id   AF-A0A706C4S1-F1
#
_cell.length_a   1.000
_cell.length_b   1.000
_cell.length_c   1.000
_cell.angle_alpha   90.00
_cell.angle_beta   90.00
_cell.angle_gamma   90.00
#
_symmetry.space_group_name_H-M   'P 1'
#
loop_
_entity.id
_entity.type
_entity.pdbx_description
1 polymer ?
#
loop_
_entity_poly.entity_id
_entity_poly.type
_entity_poly.pdbx_seq_one_letter_code
_entity_poly.pdbx_strand_id
1 'polypeptide(L)'
;GIHETLDELTTRLAEGLCEAAQEAGIPLVVNHVGGMFGIFFTDAESVTCYQDVMACDVERFKRFFHLMLEEGVYLAPSAFEAGFMSVAHSMDDINNTIDAARRVFAKL
;
A
#
# COMPACT_ATOMS: atom_id res chain seq x y z
N GLY A 1 -6.04 -4.35 22.27
CA GLY A 1 -5.71 -5.80 22.18
C GLY A 1 -4.90 -6.07 20.91
N ILE A 2 -4.35 -7.27 20.70
CA ILE A 2 -3.47 -7.56 19.54
C ILE A 2 -4.14 -7.25 18.20
N HIS A 3 -5.40 -7.67 18.03
CA HIS A 3 -6.15 -7.41 16.79
C HIS A 3 -6.41 -5.92 16.56
N GLU A 4 -6.75 -5.17 17.61
CA GLU A 4 -6.95 -3.71 17.53
C GLU A 4 -5.65 -3.01 17.14
N THR A 5 -4.50 -3.39 17.72
CA THR A 5 -3.20 -2.81 17.36
C THR A 5 -2.83 -3.08 15.91
N LEU A 6 -3.08 -4.29 15.39
CA LEU A 6 -2.85 -4.59 13.98
C LEU A 6 -3.73 -3.74 13.06
N ASP A 7 -5.00 -3.58 13.42
CA ASP A 7 -5.96 -2.78 12.65
C ASP A 7 -5.57 -1.30 12.63
N GLU A 8 -5.18 -0.73 13.77
CA GLU A 8 -4.70 0.66 13.89
C GLU A 8 -3.45 0.91 13.03
N LEU A 9 -2.43 0.04 13.14
CA LEU A 9 -1.20 0.16 12.36
C LEU A 9 -1.45 0.02 10.85
N THR A 10 -2.29 -0.93 10.46
CA THR A 10 -2.61 -1.18 9.05
C THR A 10 -3.44 -0.06 8.47
N THR A 11 -4.41 0.46 9.23
CA THR A 11 -5.21 1.64 8.85
C THR A 11 -4.29 2.83 8.62
N ARG A 12 -3.34 3.07 9.54
CA ARG A 12 -2.39 4.18 9.40
C ARG A 12 -1.53 4.06 8.14
N LEU A 13 -1.05 2.85 7.83
CA LEU A 13 -0.30 2.59 6.61
C LEU A 13 -1.17 2.83 5.37
N ALA A 14 -2.38 2.28 5.34
CA ALA A 14 -3.28 2.38 4.20
C ALA A 14 -3.67 3.82 3.89
N GLU A 15 -4.09 4.58 4.90
CA GLU A 15 -4.43 6.00 4.76
C GLU A 15 -3.21 6.81 4.31
N GLY A 16 -2.04 6.59 4.91
CA GLY A 16 -0.83 7.30 4.54
C GLY A 16 -0.35 7.02 3.12
N LEU A 17 -0.51 5.79 2.62
CA LEU A 17 -0.23 5.45 1.23
C LEU A 17 -1.20 6.14 0.26
N CYS A 18 -2.49 6.17 0.59
CA CYS A 18 -3.50 6.89 -0.19
C CYS A 18 -3.22 8.40 -0.23
N GLU A 19 -2.91 9.03 0.91
CA GLU A 19 -2.55 10.45 1.00
C GLU A 19 -1.30 10.75 0.15
N ALA A 20 -0.25 9.94 0.28
CA ALA A 20 0.99 10.10 -0.47
C ALA A 20 0.78 9.96 -2.00
N ALA A 21 -0.07 9.02 -2.42
CA ALA A 21 -0.42 8.85 -3.83
C ALA A 21 -1.24 10.04 -4.34
N GLN A 22 -2.19 10.53 -3.53
CA GLN A 22 -3.00 11.71 -3.86
C GLN A 22 -2.14 12.97 -4.01
N GLU A 23 -1.17 13.20 -3.14
CA GLU A 23 -0.21 14.32 -3.23
C GLU A 23 0.57 14.29 -4.55
N ALA A 24 0.86 13.09 -5.08
CA ALA A 24 1.54 12.89 -6.36
C ALA A 24 0.59 12.86 -7.57
N GLY A 25 -0.73 12.97 -7.37
CA GLY A 25 -1.72 12.85 -8.44
C GLY A 25 -1.84 11.44 -9.03
N ILE A 26 -1.52 10.40 -8.23
CA ILE A 26 -1.57 9.00 -8.64
C ILE A 26 -2.85 8.36 -8.09
N PRO A 27 -3.77 7.89 -8.96
CA PRO A 27 -4.93 7.11 -8.56
C PRO A 27 -4.52 5.79 -7.89
N LEU A 28 -4.93 5.61 -6.64
CA LEU A 28 -4.61 4.46 -5.82
C LEU A 28 -5.77 4.13 -4.89
N VAL A 29 -6.10 2.84 -4.81
CA VAL A 29 -6.98 2.27 -3.78
C VAL A 29 -6.14 1.35 -2.90
N VAL A 30 -6.23 1.53 -1.59
CA VAL A 30 -5.69 0.58 -0.61
C VAL A 30 -6.85 0.00 0.19
N ASN A 31 -7.06 -1.31 0.06
CA ASN A 31 -8.01 -2.02 0.88
C ASN A 31 -7.29 -2.65 2.06
N HIS A 32 -7.90 -2.65 3.24
CA HIS A 32 -7.40 -3.37 4.40
C HIS A 32 -8.52 -3.95 5.27
N VAL A 33 -8.19 -5.03 5.99
CA VAL A 33 -9.04 -5.64 7.02
C VAL A 33 -8.14 -6.22 8.11
N GLY A 34 -8.18 -5.67 9.32
CA GLY A 34 -7.27 -6.06 10.40
C GLY A 34 -5.82 -5.84 9.98
N GLY A 35 -5.00 -6.88 10.07
CA GLY A 35 -3.59 -6.83 9.66
C GLY A 35 -3.31 -7.01 8.17
N MET A 36 -4.32 -7.25 7.33
CA MET A 36 -4.13 -7.52 5.90
C MET A 36 -4.40 -6.26 5.08
N PHE A 37 -3.59 -5.99 4.06
CA PHE A 37 -3.83 -4.88 3.13
C PHE A 37 -3.44 -5.24 1.69
N GLY A 38 -4.02 -4.54 0.71
CA GLY A 38 -3.71 -4.68 -0.71
C GLY A 38 -3.66 -3.32 -1.39
N ILE A 39 -2.75 -3.16 -2.36
CA ILE A 39 -2.46 -1.89 -3.04
C ILE A 39 -2.85 -2.04 -4.51
N PHE A 40 -3.77 -1.20 -4.97
CA PHE A 40 -4.36 -1.29 -6.30
C PHE A 40 -4.24 0.05 -7.02
N PHE A 41 -3.44 0.09 -8.09
CA PHE A 41 -3.35 1.26 -8.96
C PHE A 41 -4.52 1.26 -9.94
N THR A 42 -5.48 2.16 -9.74
CA THR A 42 -6.71 2.23 -10.53
C THR A 42 -7.36 3.60 -10.40
N ASP A 43 -8.07 4.03 -11.44
CA ASP A 43 -8.94 5.22 -11.43
C ASP A 43 -10.31 4.95 -10.79
N ALA A 44 -10.63 3.68 -10.50
CA ALA A 44 -11.88 3.32 -9.85
C ALA A 44 -11.89 3.79 -8.38
N GLU A 45 -13.06 4.21 -7.89
CA GLU A 45 -13.22 4.63 -6.49
C GLU A 45 -13.05 3.48 -5.48
N SER A 46 -13.28 2.24 -5.91
CA SER A 46 -13.16 1.06 -5.05
C SER A 46 -12.81 -0.20 -5.85
N VAL A 47 -12.23 -1.18 -5.15
CA VAL A 47 -11.91 -2.52 -5.68
C VAL A 47 -12.60 -3.53 -4.76
N THR A 48 -13.62 -4.22 -5.26
CA THR A 48 -14.48 -5.08 -4.42
C THR A 48 -14.66 -6.49 -4.95
N CYS A 49 -14.28 -6.73 -6.21
CA CYS A 49 -14.34 -8.04 -6.82
C CYS A 49 -13.09 -8.35 -7.65
N TYR A 50 -12.99 -9.61 -8.09
CA TYR A 50 -11.87 -10.09 -8.90
C TYR A 50 -11.71 -9.31 -10.21
N GLN A 51 -12.83 -8.97 -10.88
CA GLN A 51 -12.79 -8.18 -12.11
C GLN A 51 -12.16 -6.80 -11.91
N ASP A 52 -12.39 -6.15 -10.76
CA ASP A 52 -11.79 -4.85 -10.45
C ASP A 52 -10.27 -4.98 -10.32
N VAL A 53 -9.80 -6.01 -9.62
CA VAL A 53 -8.36 -6.29 -9.47
C VAL A 53 -7.72 -6.55 -10.83
N MET A 54 -8.37 -7.32 -11.70
CA MET A 54 -7.88 -7.60 -13.05
C MET A 54 -7.83 -6.35 -13.95
N ALA A 55 -8.57 -5.29 -13.63
CA ALA A 55 -8.55 -4.02 -14.34
C ALA A 55 -7.48 -3.05 -13.84
N CYS A 56 -6.79 -3.36 -12.73
CA CYS A 56 -5.77 -2.50 -12.14
C CYS A 56 -4.47 -2.47 -12.99
N ASP A 57 -3.71 -1.38 -12.87
CA ASP A 57 -2.42 -1.19 -13.54
C ASP A 57 -1.31 -2.01 -12.85
N VAL A 58 -1.18 -3.27 -13.28
CA VAL A 58 -0.19 -4.22 -12.76
C VAL A 58 1.25 -3.80 -13.11
N GLU A 59 1.48 -3.12 -14.24
CA GLU A 59 2.82 -2.65 -14.61
C GLU A 59 3.27 -1.48 -13.74
N ARG A 60 2.36 -0.56 -13.39
CA ARG A 60 2.63 0.48 -12.39
C ARG A 60 2.88 -0.11 -11.02
N PHE A 61 2.09 -1.10 -10.58
CA PHE A 61 2.37 -1.84 -9.34
C PHE A 61 3.78 -2.43 -9.35
N LYS A 62 4.18 -3.09 -10.44
CA LYS A 62 5.51 -3.69 -10.58
C LYS A 62 6.61 -2.64 -10.47
N ARG A 63 6.46 -1.48 -11.11
CA ARG A 63 7.42 -0.36 -10.98
C ARG A 63 7.47 0.16 -9.55
N PHE A 64 6.31 0.37 -8.92
CA PHE A 64 6.20 0.79 -7.53
C PHE A 64 6.92 -0.17 -6.58
N PHE A 65 6.68 -1.48 -6.73
CA PHE A 65 7.30 -2.53 -5.91
C PHE A 65 8.84 -2.47 -5.98
N HIS A 66 9.42 -2.37 -7.18
CA HIS A 66 10.89 -2.33 -7.31
C HIS A 66 11.48 -1.04 -6.73
N LEU A 67 10.81 0.10 -6.93
CA LEU A 67 11.25 1.36 -6.35
C LEU A 67 11.12 1.37 -4.82
N MET A 68 10.08 0.77 -4.25
CA MET A 68 9.95 0.57 -2.80
C MET A 68 11.06 -0.32 -2.26
N LEU A 69 11.42 -1.38 -3.00
CA LEU A 69 12.52 -2.27 -2.65
C LEU A 69 13.87 -1.52 -2.66
N GLU A 70 14.10 -0.62 -3.61
CA GLU A 70 15.29 0.25 -3.65
C GLU A 70 15.35 1.23 -2.46
N GLU A 71 14.19 1.67 -1.95
CA GLU A 71 14.08 2.47 -0.72
C GLU A 71 14.16 1.62 0.56
N GLY A 72 14.35 0.30 0.45
CA GLY A 72 14.52 -0.62 1.57
C GLY A 72 13.22 -1.20 2.13
N VAL A 73 12.08 -1.03 1.45
CA VAL A 73 10.79 -1.57 1.86
C VAL A 73 10.42 -2.77 1.00
N TYR A 74 10.40 -3.96 1.61
CA TYR A 74 9.99 -5.19 0.94
C TYR A 74 8.48 -5.43 1.11
N LEU A 75 7.73 -5.24 0.03
CA LEU A 75 6.28 -5.51 -0.04
C LEU A 75 6.01 -6.90 -0.63
N ALA A 76 4.73 -7.31 -0.66
CA ALA A 76 4.34 -8.50 -1.43
C ALA A 76 4.64 -8.27 -2.92
N PRO A 77 5.32 -9.21 -3.62
CA PRO A 77 5.81 -9.00 -4.99
C PRO A 77 4.73 -9.15 -6.08
N SER A 78 3.44 -9.07 -5.73
CA SER A 78 2.33 -9.27 -6.65
C SER A 78 1.17 -8.33 -6.34
N ALA A 79 0.55 -7.75 -7.38
CA ALA A 79 -0.65 -6.92 -7.27
C ALA A 79 -1.89 -7.72 -6.81
N PHE A 80 -1.79 -9.05 -6.80
CA PHE A 80 -2.86 -9.96 -6.37
C PHE A 80 -2.63 -10.52 -4.95
N GLU A 81 -1.50 -10.18 -4.31
CA GLU A 81 -1.19 -10.62 -2.95
C GLU A 81 -1.55 -9.57 -1.92
N ALA A 82 -1.86 -10.04 -0.71
CA ALA A 82 -1.99 -9.18 0.45
C ALA A 82 -0.62 -8.97 1.11
N GLY A 83 -0.35 -7.75 1.55
CA GLY A 83 0.63 -7.45 2.57
C GLY A 83 0.08 -7.78 3.96
N PHE A 84 0.99 -8.06 4.90
CA PHE A 84 0.64 -8.43 6.26
C PHE A 84 1.38 -7.55 7.28
N MET A 85 0.61 -6.92 8.15
CA MET A 85 1.11 -6.20 9.30
C MET A 85 1.51 -7.17 10.41
N SER A 86 2.59 -6.83 11.10
CA SER A 86 3.03 -7.51 12.31
C SER A 86 3.00 -6.52 13.47
N VAL A 87 2.64 -6.99 14.66
CA VAL A 87 2.72 -6.20 15.90
C VAL A 87 4.15 -5.83 16.29
N ALA A 88 5.15 -6.40 15.62
CA ALA A 88 6.54 -5.99 15.76
C ALA A 88 6.86 -4.67 15.03
N HIS A 89 6.03 -4.26 14.06
CA HIS A 89 6.21 -2.98 13.39
C HIS A 89 5.84 -1.84 14.34
N SER A 90 6.72 -0.86 14.39
CA SER A 90 6.55 0.39 15.13
C SER A 90 5.87 1.45 14.26
N MET A 91 5.38 2.51 14.90
CA MET A 91 4.90 3.70 14.17
C MET A 91 5.99 4.33 13.29
N ASP A 92 7.25 4.24 13.70
CA ASP A 92 8.37 4.74 12.91
C ASP A 92 8.56 3.91 11.63
N ASP A 93 8.40 2.58 11.69
CA ASP A 93 8.42 1.72 10.50
C ASP A 93 7.31 2.11 9.51
N ILE A 94 6.11 2.42 10.02
CA ILE A 94 4.98 2.87 9.20
C ILE A 94 5.28 4.22 8.56
N ASN A 95 5.74 5.20 9.34
CA ASN A 95 6.07 6.54 8.83
C ASN A 95 7.20 6.48 7.80
N ASN A 96 8.26 5.72 8.07
CA ASN A 96 9.37 5.51 7.14
C ASN A 96 8.88 4.87 5.82
N THR A 97 7.94 3.92 5.90
CA THR A 97 7.34 3.27 4.74
C THR A 97 6.51 4.27 3.91
N ILE A 98 5.71 5.11 4.56
CA ILE A 98 4.91 6.15 3.88
C ILE A 98 5.83 7.19 3.23
N ASP A 99 6.89 7.62 3.91
CA ASP A 99 7.83 8.59 3.36
C ASP A 99 8.65 8.02 2.19
N ALA A 100 9.00 6.74 2.24
CA ALA A 100 9.55 6.03 1.09
C ALA A 100 8.54 6.02 -0.06
N ALA A 101 7.28 5.68 0.20
CA ALA A 101 6.22 5.69 -0.81
C ALA A 101 6.05 7.08 -1.45
N ARG A 102 6.07 8.18 -0.68
CA ARG A 102 6.07 9.55 -1.23
C ARG A 102 7.20 9.78 -2.23
N ARG A 103 8.43 9.38 -1.90
CA ARG A 103 9.59 9.50 -2.80
C ARG A 103 9.44 8.63 -4.04
N VAL A 104 8.87 7.43 -3.90
CA VAL A 104 8.61 6.51 -5.02
C VAL A 104 7.52 7.05 -5.95
N PHE A 105 6.41 7.55 -5.40
CA PHE A 105 5.32 8.12 -6.18
C PHE A 105 5.80 9.30 -7.04
N ALA A 106 6.69 10.15 -6.54
CA ALA A 106 7.29 11.23 -7.32
C ALA A 106 8.15 10.76 -8.52
N LYS A 107 8.52 9.48 -8.59
CA LYS A 107 9.33 8.87 -9.67
C LYS A 107 8.49 8.03 -10.65
N LEU A 108 7.21 7.81 -10.39
CA LEU A 108 6.35 6.91 -11.18
C LEU A 108 5.80 7.57 -12.44
#